data_AF-A0A7C5HNP0-F1
#
_entry.id   AF-A0A7C5HNP0-F1
#
_cell.length_a   1.000
_cell.length_b   1.000
_cell.length_c   1.000
_cell.angle_alpha   90.00
_cell.angle_beta   90.00
_cell.angle_gamma   90.00
#
_symmetry.space_group_name_H-M   'P 1'
#
loop_
_entity.id
_entity.type
_entity.pdbx_description
1 polymer ?
#
loop_
_entity_poly.entity_id
_entity_poly.type
_entity_poly.pdbx_seq_one_letter_code
_entity_poly.pdbx_strand_id
1 'polypeptide(L)'
;MKKTIVTIIAALALLSMLAAFERPCGRFGYPEGGGKGSVPFNRFEESPSMFEELELTDDQIERMESIRTEFQKKNIKLHSDIEVLEIDKLIAIRNENYDEAKTLMDQIFEIRKELAKNHLEMIEKKNEILTPEQKEIADKFRYENRFFNNRFQRDKKGRKGWGKGCH
;
A
#
# COMPACT_ATOMS: atom_id res chain seq x y z
N MET A 1 -0.76 -56.53 -25.39
CA MET A 1 0.52 -55.90 -25.79
C MET A 1 0.35 -54.50 -26.38
N LYS A 2 -0.47 -54.27 -27.42
CA LYS A 2 -0.66 -52.91 -27.97
C LYS A 2 -1.33 -51.93 -26.99
N LYS A 3 -2.36 -52.39 -26.26
CA LYS A 3 -3.08 -51.58 -25.25
C LYS A 3 -2.21 -51.19 -24.05
N THR A 4 -1.30 -52.07 -23.64
CA THR A 4 -0.36 -51.82 -22.53
C THR A 4 0.75 -50.84 -22.92
N ILE A 5 1.15 -50.82 -24.20
CA ILE A 5 2.12 -49.84 -24.72
C ILE A 5 1.49 -48.44 -24.79
N VAL A 6 0.23 -48.33 -25.24
CA VAL A 6 -0.48 -47.04 -25.30
C VAL A 6 -0.67 -46.43 -23.91
N THR A 7 -0.97 -47.23 -22.88
CA THR A 7 -1.10 -46.74 -21.50
C THR A 7 0.22 -46.25 -20.90
N ILE A 8 1.34 -46.90 -21.23
CA ILE A 8 2.67 -46.47 -20.75
C ILE A 8 3.09 -45.16 -21.41
N ILE A 9 2.83 -45.00 -22.72
CA ILE A 9 3.12 -43.76 -23.44
C ILE A 9 2.25 -42.60 -22.90
N ALA A 10 0.97 -42.84 -22.62
CA ALA A 10 0.09 -41.84 -22.03
C ALA A 10 0.53 -41.43 -20.61
N ALA A 11 0.99 -42.40 -19.79
CA ALA A 11 1.52 -42.12 -18.45
C ALA A 11 2.83 -41.33 -18.49
N LEU A 12 3.73 -41.64 -19.44
CA LEU A 12 4.97 -40.89 -19.63
C LEU A 12 4.73 -39.46 -20.15
N ALA A 13 3.73 -39.27 -21.02
CA ALA A 13 3.33 -37.94 -21.48
C ALA A 13 2.75 -37.08 -20.33
N LEU A 14 1.92 -37.66 -19.47
CA LEU A 14 1.36 -37.00 -18.29
C LEU A 14 2.43 -36.61 -17.25
N LEU A 15 3.45 -37.45 -17.05
CA LEU A 15 4.58 -37.11 -16.16
C LEU A 15 5.43 -35.95 -16.70
N SER A 16 5.58 -35.85 -18.04
CA SER A 16 6.34 -34.75 -18.66
C SER A 16 5.64 -33.39 -18.56
N MET A 17 4.30 -33.36 -18.48
CA MET A 17 3.53 -32.13 -18.26
C MET A 17 3.63 -31.61 -16.82
N LEU A 18 3.80 -32.49 -15.82
CA LEU A 18 4.01 -32.09 -14.41
C LEU A 18 5.40 -31.48 -14.17
N ALA A 19 6.42 -31.92 -14.92
CA ALA A 19 7.78 -31.37 -14.84
C ALA A 19 7.96 -30.03 -15.58
N ALA A 20 6.97 -29.60 -16.38
CA ALA A 20 7.00 -28.32 -17.09
C ALA A 20 6.49 -27.13 -16.23
N PHE A 21 5.98 -27.38 -15.02
CA PHE A 21 5.48 -26.35 -14.11
C PHE A 21 6.54 -25.79 -13.15
N GLU A 22 7.74 -26.36 -13.13
CA GLU A 22 8.89 -25.83 -12.39
C GLU A 22 9.90 -25.18 -13.35
N ARG A 23 9.46 -24.15 -14.07
CA ARG A 23 10.37 -23.08 -14.44
C ARG A 23 10.28 -22.04 -13.32
N PRO A 24 11.36 -21.78 -12.57
CA PRO A 24 11.46 -20.50 -11.89
C PRO A 24 11.49 -19.44 -12.99
N CYS A 25 10.31 -18.93 -13.36
CA CYS A 25 10.21 -17.74 -14.17
C CYS A 25 11.04 -16.70 -13.44
N GLY A 26 12.19 -16.40 -14.06
CA GLY A 26 13.18 -15.50 -13.52
C GLY A 26 12.48 -14.23 -13.09
N ARG A 27 12.50 -14.00 -11.78
CA ARG A 27 12.25 -12.71 -11.18
C ARG A 27 13.16 -11.74 -11.91
N PHE A 28 12.59 -10.95 -12.81
CA PHE A 28 13.28 -9.86 -13.49
C PHE A 28 14.01 -9.07 -12.41
N GLY A 29 15.34 -9.13 -12.45
CA GLY A 29 16.21 -8.46 -11.51
C GLY A 29 16.01 -6.96 -11.66
N TYR A 30 15.14 -6.40 -10.84
CA TYR A 30 15.23 -4.98 -10.52
C TYR A 30 16.60 -4.77 -9.87
N PRO A 31 17.37 -3.77 -10.31
CA PRO A 31 18.60 -3.42 -9.62
C PRO A 31 18.28 -3.15 -8.15
N GLU A 32 19.00 -3.83 -7.25
CA GLU A 32 19.04 -3.55 -5.81
C GLU A 32 19.42 -2.08 -5.61
N GLY A 33 18.40 -1.23 -5.55
CA GLY A 33 18.52 0.21 -5.56
C GLY A 33 17.54 0.82 -4.57
N GLY A 34 17.91 0.76 -3.29
CA GLY A 34 17.35 1.63 -2.26
C GLY A 34 16.07 1.12 -1.62
N GLY A 35 16.23 0.21 -0.65
CA GLY A 35 15.19 -0.07 0.33
C GLY A 35 14.64 1.22 0.93
N LYS A 36 13.39 1.54 0.59
CA LYS A 36 12.54 2.34 1.46
C LYS A 36 12.12 1.41 2.59
N GLY A 37 12.55 1.72 3.81
CA GLY A 37 11.86 1.24 5.01
C GLY A 37 12.63 0.21 5.83
N SER A 38 13.54 0.72 6.65
CA SER A 38 13.38 0.59 8.10
C SER A 38 14.24 1.68 8.73
N VAL A 39 13.66 2.85 8.96
CA VAL A 39 14.13 3.61 10.13
C VAL A 39 14.00 2.63 11.29
N PRO A 40 15.09 2.33 12.04
CA PRO A 40 14.99 1.43 13.17
C PRO A 40 13.84 1.93 14.05
N PHE A 41 12.94 1.02 14.42
CA PHE A 41 11.73 1.29 15.19
C PHE A 41 12.03 2.01 16.54
N ASN A 42 13.31 2.03 16.95
CA ASN A 42 13.80 2.58 18.22
C ASN A 42 14.38 4.01 18.12
N ARG A 43 13.93 4.86 17.18
CA ARG A 43 14.32 6.30 17.18
C ARG A 43 13.17 7.27 17.44
N PHE A 44 12.11 6.79 18.06
CA PHE A 44 10.98 7.61 18.53
C PHE A 44 10.54 7.18 19.95
N GLU A 45 11.46 6.64 20.75
CA GLU A 45 11.17 6.09 22.09
C GLU A 45 10.93 7.17 23.17
N GLU A 46 10.97 8.46 22.82
CA GLU A 46 10.81 9.57 23.78
C GLU A 46 9.68 10.56 23.43
N SER A 47 8.92 10.33 22.35
CA SER A 47 7.69 11.09 22.13
C SER A 47 6.54 10.27 22.69
N PRO A 48 5.75 10.79 23.66
CA PRO A 48 4.50 10.17 24.04
C PRO A 48 3.72 9.86 22.77
N SER A 49 3.18 8.64 22.68
CA SER A 49 2.25 8.37 21.59
C SER A 49 1.11 9.39 21.71
N MET A 50 0.60 9.92 20.59
CA MET A 50 -0.54 10.87 20.62
C MET A 50 -1.70 10.35 21.51
N PHE A 51 -1.82 9.03 21.62
CA PHE A 51 -2.79 8.35 22.48
C PHE A 51 -2.55 8.54 23.98
N GLU A 52 -1.28 8.57 24.44
CA GLU A 52 -0.92 8.82 25.83
C GLU A 52 -1.25 10.25 26.26
N GLU A 53 -1.00 11.24 25.39
CA GLU A 53 -1.28 12.65 25.71
C GLU A 53 -2.77 13.03 25.58
N LEU A 54 -3.56 12.20 24.89
CA LEU A 54 -5.01 12.38 24.76
C LEU A 54 -5.80 11.77 25.92
N GLU A 55 -5.15 11.00 26.81
CA GLU A 55 -5.78 10.29 27.94
C GLU A 55 -7.10 9.62 27.53
N LEU A 56 -7.07 8.85 26.43
CA LEU A 56 -8.28 8.19 25.94
C LEU A 56 -8.77 7.13 26.93
N THR A 57 -10.07 7.07 27.14
CA THR A 57 -10.72 5.98 27.88
C THR A 57 -10.66 4.67 27.10
N ASP A 58 -10.74 3.53 27.80
CA ASP A 58 -10.76 2.19 27.19
C ASP A 58 -11.89 2.07 26.14
N ASP A 59 -13.08 2.60 26.45
CA ASP A 59 -14.21 2.66 25.51
C ASP A 59 -13.90 3.46 24.24
N GLN A 60 -13.18 4.59 24.36
CA GLN A 60 -12.75 5.38 23.21
C GLN A 60 -11.71 4.64 22.37
N ILE A 61 -10.77 3.94 23.02
CA ILE A 61 -9.75 3.13 22.36
C ILE A 61 -10.40 2.01 21.55
N GLU A 62 -11.30 1.23 22.15
CA GLU A 62 -11.99 0.13 21.46
C GLU A 62 -12.77 0.62 20.23
N ARG A 63 -13.49 1.75 20.36
CA ARG A 63 -14.20 2.37 19.22
C ARG A 63 -13.24 2.82 18.13
N MET A 64 -12.09 3.41 18.48
CA MET A 64 -11.08 3.81 17.51
C MET A 64 -10.47 2.61 16.77
N GLU A 65 -10.23 1.49 17.47
CA GLU A 65 -9.72 0.26 16.88
C GLU A 65 -10.73 -0.39 15.92
N SER A 66 -12.01 -0.39 16.31
CA SER A 66 -13.10 -0.87 15.46
C SER A 66 -13.19 -0.07 14.16
N ILE A 67 -13.19 1.27 14.25
CA ILE A 67 -13.13 2.16 13.07
C ILE A 67 -11.87 1.86 12.25
N ARG A 68 -10.69 1.78 12.87
CA ARG A 68 -9.45 1.49 12.15
C ARG A 68 -9.55 0.19 11.36
N THR A 69 -10.08 -0.86 11.97
CA THR A 69 -10.20 -2.19 11.37
C THR A 69 -11.18 -2.20 10.21
N GLU A 70 -12.35 -1.58 10.36
CA GLU A 70 -13.35 -1.44 9.29
C GLU A 70 -12.75 -0.73 8.07
N PHE A 71 -12.11 0.42 8.28
CA PHE A 71 -11.52 1.20 7.20
C PHE A 71 -10.30 0.51 6.57
N GLN A 72 -9.51 -0.25 7.34
CA GLN A 72 -8.43 -1.07 6.79
C GLN A 72 -8.95 -2.13 5.84
N LYS A 73 -10.01 -2.85 6.21
CA LYS A 73 -10.64 -3.86 5.34
C LYS A 73 -11.12 -3.23 4.03
N LYS A 74 -11.80 -2.08 4.12
CA LYS A 74 -12.26 -1.34 2.93
C LYS A 74 -11.10 -0.87 2.06
N ASN A 75 -10.04 -0.32 2.64
CA ASN A 75 -8.85 0.11 1.90
C ASN A 75 -8.15 -1.05 1.20
N ILE A 76 -7.99 -2.20 1.86
CA ILE A 76 -7.40 -3.41 1.24
C ILE A 76 -8.19 -3.78 -0.03
N LYS A 77 -9.51 -3.81 0.07
CA LYS A 77 -10.36 -4.11 -1.09
C LYS A 77 -10.18 -3.10 -2.22
N LEU A 78 -10.30 -1.80 -1.92
CA LEU A 78 -10.18 -0.73 -2.93
C LEU A 78 -8.80 -0.73 -3.60
N HIS A 79 -7.72 -1.02 -2.85
CA HIS A 79 -6.39 -1.16 -3.43
C HIS A 79 -6.28 -2.38 -4.34
N SER A 80 -6.83 -3.53 -3.92
CA SER A 80 -6.89 -4.73 -4.77
C SER A 80 -7.66 -4.46 -6.08
N ASP A 81 -8.77 -3.73 -6.01
CA ASP A 81 -9.57 -3.39 -7.20
C ASP A 81 -8.77 -2.49 -8.17
N ILE A 82 -8.00 -1.52 -7.64
CA ILE A 82 -7.08 -0.71 -8.45
C ILE A 82 -6.00 -1.57 -9.11
N GLU A 83 -5.38 -2.50 -8.38
CA GLU A 83 -4.32 -3.35 -8.92
C GLU A 83 -4.81 -4.21 -10.09
N VAL A 84 -6.03 -4.77 -9.98
CA VAL A 84 -6.66 -5.53 -11.07
C VAL A 84 -6.87 -4.62 -12.29
N LEU A 85 -7.46 -3.44 -12.11
CA LEU A 85 -7.70 -2.50 -13.22
C LEU A 85 -6.39 -1.99 -13.84
N GLU A 86 -5.32 -1.85 -13.06
CA GLU A 86 -4.01 -1.47 -13.58
C GLU A 86 -3.42 -2.56 -14.48
N ILE A 87 -3.60 -3.84 -14.13
CA ILE A 87 -3.22 -4.98 -14.99
C ILE A 87 -4.02 -4.97 -16.29
N ASP A 88 -5.35 -4.85 -16.21
CA ASP A 88 -6.23 -4.84 -17.37
C ASP A 88 -5.91 -3.68 -18.31
N LYS A 89 -5.63 -2.50 -17.74
CA LYS A 89 -5.22 -1.32 -18.51
C LYS A 89 -3.91 -1.57 -19.26
N LEU A 90 -2.94 -2.22 -18.63
CA LEU A 90 -1.67 -2.57 -19.29
C LEU A 90 -1.88 -3.58 -20.43
N ILE A 91 -2.83 -4.52 -20.28
CA ILE A 91 -3.22 -5.45 -21.34
C ILE A 91 -3.86 -4.68 -22.51
N ALA A 92 -4.81 -3.77 -22.23
CA ALA A 92 -5.44 -2.94 -23.25
C ALA A 92 -4.42 -2.10 -24.03
N ILE A 93 -3.44 -1.49 -23.34
CA ILE A 93 -2.34 -0.74 -23.98
C ILE A 93 -1.50 -1.66 -24.88
N ARG A 94 -1.16 -2.87 -24.42
CA ARG A 94 -0.39 -3.84 -25.22
C ARG A 94 -1.13 -4.27 -26.48
N ASN A 95 -2.46 -4.34 -26.39
CA ASN A 95 -3.34 -4.66 -27.52
C ASN A 95 -3.67 -3.43 -28.39
N GLU A 96 -3.03 -2.28 -28.14
CA GLU A 96 -3.27 -1.00 -28.80
C GLU A 96 -4.73 -0.50 -28.69
N ASN A 97 -5.49 -1.02 -27.72
CA ASN A 97 -6.86 -0.60 -27.43
C ASN A 97 -6.86 0.59 -26.45
N TYR A 98 -6.54 1.78 -26.97
CA TYR A 98 -6.40 2.97 -26.15
C TYR A 98 -7.71 3.50 -25.57
N ASP A 99 -8.85 3.20 -26.20
CA ASP A 99 -10.14 3.65 -25.69
C ASP A 99 -10.54 2.86 -24.44
N GLU A 100 -10.35 1.53 -24.45
CA GLU A 100 -10.48 0.70 -23.26
C GLU A 100 -9.51 1.12 -22.15
N ALA A 101 -8.25 1.40 -22.50
CA ALA A 101 -7.26 1.86 -21.53
C ALA A 101 -7.66 3.18 -20.84
N LYS A 102 -8.30 4.12 -21.55
CA LYS A 102 -8.84 5.35 -20.98
C LYS A 102 -10.02 5.07 -20.05
N THR A 103 -10.94 4.19 -20.44
CA THR A 103 -12.06 3.79 -19.58
C THR A 103 -11.58 3.16 -18.27
N LEU A 104 -10.61 2.24 -18.34
CA LEU A 104 -10.01 1.62 -17.16
C LEU A 104 -9.27 2.64 -16.29
N MET A 105 -8.61 3.63 -16.92
CA MET A 105 -7.99 4.74 -16.20
C MET A 105 -9.01 5.58 -15.42
N ASP A 106 -10.16 5.90 -16.03
CA ASP A 106 -11.23 6.66 -15.36
C ASP A 106 -11.80 5.88 -14.16
N GLN A 107 -11.98 4.56 -14.31
CA GLN A 107 -12.40 3.68 -13.22
C GLN A 107 -11.39 3.69 -12.06
N ILE A 108 -10.09 3.60 -12.34
CA ILE A 108 -9.03 3.72 -11.33
C ILE A 108 -9.14 5.06 -10.59
N PHE A 109 -9.37 6.16 -11.30
CA PHE A 109 -9.51 7.48 -10.67
C PHE A 109 -10.75 7.59 -9.79
N GLU A 110 -11.87 6.97 -10.16
CA GLU A 110 -13.07 6.96 -9.32
C GLU A 110 -12.83 6.16 -8.03
N ILE A 111 -12.11 5.03 -8.08
CA ILE A 111 -11.73 4.28 -6.87
C ILE A 111 -10.74 5.08 -6.01
N ARG A 112 -9.78 5.80 -6.60
CA ARG A 112 -8.87 6.68 -5.85
C ARG A 112 -9.60 7.82 -5.15
N LYS A 113 -10.64 8.35 -5.78
CA LYS A 113 -11.55 9.33 -5.17
C LYS A 113 -12.34 8.69 -4.02
N GLU A 114 -12.79 7.45 -4.16
CA GLU A 114 -13.40 6.72 -3.06
C GLU A 114 -12.44 6.52 -1.88
N LEU A 115 -11.18 6.13 -2.14
CA LEU A 115 -10.13 6.04 -1.11
C LEU A 115 -9.96 7.37 -0.36
N ALA A 116 -9.94 8.49 -1.07
CA ALA A 116 -9.85 9.82 -0.46
C ALA A 116 -11.08 10.14 0.41
N LYS A 117 -12.29 9.83 -0.07
CA LYS A 117 -13.53 9.98 0.73
C LYS A 117 -13.50 9.09 1.97
N ASN A 118 -13.10 7.83 1.82
CA ASN A 118 -12.98 6.87 2.91
C ASN A 118 -11.99 7.37 3.98
N HIS A 119 -10.89 8.00 3.57
CA HIS A 119 -9.96 8.61 4.50
C HIS A 119 -10.58 9.78 5.29
N LEU A 120 -11.35 10.65 4.62
CA LEU A 120 -12.05 11.76 5.28
C LEU A 120 -13.12 11.25 6.27
N GLU A 121 -13.91 10.26 5.88
CA GLU A 121 -14.92 9.64 6.73
C GLU A 121 -14.30 8.98 7.97
N MET A 122 -13.13 8.35 7.83
CA MET A 122 -12.39 7.81 8.98
C MET A 122 -11.96 8.92 9.94
N ILE A 123 -11.48 10.06 9.41
CA ILE A 123 -11.08 11.20 10.24
C ILE A 123 -12.28 11.78 10.98
N GLU A 124 -13.41 11.92 10.28
CA GLU A 124 -14.68 12.38 10.85
C GLU A 124 -15.12 11.49 12.01
N LYS A 125 -15.27 10.18 11.78
CA LYS A 125 -15.66 9.21 12.81
C LYS A 125 -14.71 9.17 14.01
N LYS A 126 -13.40 9.33 13.79
CA LYS A 126 -12.42 9.43 14.89
C LYS A 126 -12.60 10.72 15.69
N ASN A 127 -12.82 11.84 15.01
CA ASN A 127 -13.07 13.12 15.68
C ASN A 127 -14.37 13.08 16.50
N GLU A 128 -15.40 12.33 16.09
CA GLU A 128 -16.64 12.18 16.86
C GLU A 128 -16.44 11.49 18.23
N ILE A 129 -15.40 10.65 18.38
CA ILE A 129 -15.07 9.96 19.63
C ILE A 129 -14.40 10.89 20.65
N LEU A 130 -13.69 11.91 20.18
CA LEU A 130 -12.90 12.80 21.03
C LEU A 130 -13.77 13.89 21.67
N THR A 131 -13.46 14.24 22.92
CA THR A 131 -14.01 15.44 23.57
C THR A 131 -13.49 16.72 22.90
N PRO A 132 -14.14 17.88 23.07
CA PRO A 132 -13.63 19.15 22.55
C PRO A 132 -12.20 19.47 22.98
N GLU A 133 -11.85 19.16 24.24
CA GLU A 133 -10.50 19.36 24.80
C GLU A 133 -9.47 18.42 24.14
N GLN A 134 -9.83 17.14 23.96
CA GLN A 134 -8.99 16.16 23.25
C GLN A 134 -8.78 16.55 21.78
N LYS A 135 -9.76 17.19 21.12
CA LYS A 135 -9.61 17.68 19.74
C LYS A 135 -8.56 18.77 19.63
N GLU A 136 -8.50 19.69 20.59
CA GLU A 136 -7.52 20.78 20.58
C GLU A 136 -6.09 20.22 20.72
N ILE A 137 -5.89 19.25 21.61
CA ILE A 137 -4.62 18.53 21.77
C ILE A 137 -4.27 17.81 20.46
N ALA A 138 -5.21 17.06 19.88
CA ALA A 138 -5.00 16.34 18.62
C ALA A 138 -4.63 17.30 17.47
N ASP A 139 -5.24 18.49 17.40
CA ASP A 139 -4.98 19.48 16.36
C ASP A 139 -3.60 20.13 16.53
N LYS A 140 -3.18 20.40 17.76
CA LYS A 140 -1.81 20.87 18.06
C LYS A 140 -0.77 19.86 17.61
N PHE A 141 -0.97 18.58 17.93
CA PHE A 141 -0.11 17.48 17.44
C PHE A 141 -0.08 17.39 15.92
N ARG A 142 -1.25 17.51 15.26
CA ARG A 142 -1.36 17.49 13.79
C ARG A 142 -0.58 18.65 13.16
N TYR A 143 -0.66 19.84 13.74
CA TYR A 143 0.10 21.01 13.32
C TYR A 143 1.60 20.72 13.47
N GLU A 144 2.07 20.42 14.67
CA GLU A 144 3.49 20.20 14.98
C GLU A 144 4.11 19.13 14.07
N ASN A 145 3.48 17.96 13.93
CA ASN A 145 3.95 16.90 13.04
C ASN A 145 4.05 17.33 11.57
N ARG A 146 3.14 18.19 11.10
CA ARG A 146 3.21 18.74 9.73
C ARG A 146 4.39 19.70 9.58
N PHE A 147 4.67 20.54 10.58
CA PHE A 147 5.82 21.45 10.57
C PHE A 147 7.16 20.72 10.61
N PHE A 148 7.28 19.71 11.47
CA PHE A 148 8.50 18.91 11.58
C PHE A 148 8.77 18.14 10.29
N ASN A 149 7.77 17.43 9.75
CA ASN A 149 7.93 16.69 8.50
C ASN A 149 8.32 17.59 7.32
N ASN A 150 7.76 18.81 7.23
CA ASN A 150 8.12 19.77 6.18
C ASN A 150 9.57 20.29 6.33
N ARG A 151 10.08 20.50 7.54
CA ARG A 151 11.49 20.88 7.77
C ARG A 151 12.44 19.76 7.38
N PHE A 152 12.21 18.54 7.86
CA PHE A 152 13.05 17.38 7.53
C PHE A 152 13.08 17.08 6.03
N GLN A 153 11.99 17.31 5.30
CA GLN A 153 11.98 17.18 3.84
C GLN A 153 12.79 18.26 3.11
N ARG A 154 12.82 19.51 3.62
CA ARG A 154 13.68 20.57 3.08
C ARG A 154 15.16 20.26 3.29
N ASP A 155 15.54 19.78 4.48
CA ASP A 155 16.95 19.47 4.79
C ASP A 155 17.49 18.28 3.98
N LYS A 156 16.64 17.28 3.71
CA LYS A 156 17.00 16.16 2.80
C LYS A 156 17.17 16.60 1.35
N LYS A 157 16.38 17.58 0.86
CA LYS A 157 16.56 18.15 -0.49
C LYS A 157 17.81 19.04 -0.55
N GLY A 158 18.16 19.77 0.51
CA GLY A 158 19.36 20.60 0.57
C GLY A 158 20.68 19.80 0.56
N ARG A 159 20.70 18.60 1.16
CA ARG A 159 21.91 17.74 1.20
C ARG A 159 22.18 16.94 -0.07
N LYS A 160 21.25 16.87 -1.03
CA LYS A 160 21.46 16.20 -2.33
C LYS A 160 22.12 17.09 -3.40
N GLY A 161 22.47 18.34 -3.07
CA GLY A 161 23.08 19.29 -4.02
C GLY A 161 24.61 19.36 -4.05
N TRP A 162 25.32 18.67 -3.14
CA TRP A 162 26.78 18.77 -3.04
C TRP A 162 27.39 17.36 -2.89
N GLY A 163 27.51 16.66 -4.02
CA GLY A 163 27.99 15.29 -4.08
C GLY A 163 28.81 15.03 -5.34
N LYS A 164 29.95 15.72 -5.43
CA LYS A 164 31.17 15.35 -6.18
C LYS A 164 31.07 15.34 -7.71
N GLY A 165 31.41 16.48 -8.30
CA GLY A 165 32.40 16.45 -9.38
C GLY A 165 33.70 15.89 -8.80
N CYS A 166 34.10 14.72 -9.28
CA CYS A 166 35.47 14.26 -9.24
C CYS A 166 35.91 14.12 -10.70
N HIS A 167 37.10 14.65 -10.96
CA HIS A 167 37.81 14.73 -12.24
C HIS A 167 37.80 13.44 -13.05
#